data_AF-A0A2E8CBV4-F1
#
_entry.id   AF-A0A2E8CBV4-F1
#
_cell.length_a   1.000
_cell.length_b   1.000
_cell.length_c   1.000
_cell.angle_alpha   90.00
_cell.angle_beta   90.00
_cell.angle_gamma   90.00
#
_symmetry.space_group_name_H-M   'P 1'
#
loop_
_entity.id
_entity.type
_entity.pdbx_description
1 polymer ?
#
loop_
_entity_poly.entity_id
_entity_poly.type
_entity_poly.pdbx_seq_one_letter_code
_entity_poly.pdbx_strand_id
1 'polypeptide(L)'
;MVLLRKFMRVAVLSSGGKDSAAAWWWAMCKGWDVTHLVTVRITGGDSWMFQVPGTHLVEHQAKLAGIEWIQVDSSGEQETEIDDLERALSTLKIDGIVSGALRSDYQKSRIERMAERLDIKSWTPLWHQKSQLHMKGLIENGFQVFITGVSSEGLGKEWIGRTLDASSLQELEELSQKYRFNVDGEGGEYETLVTGGPHFAGRLELVGTVDWDGRRGTFEIEQVHSIA
;
A
#
# COMPACT_ATOMS: atom_id res chain seq x y z
N MET A 1 2.17 -39.68 2.99
CA MET A 1 2.20 -39.07 1.65
C MET A 1 2.21 -37.56 1.84
N VAL A 2 3.39 -36.95 1.93
CA VAL A 2 3.51 -35.49 2.07
C VAL A 2 3.20 -34.91 0.69
N LEU A 3 2.04 -34.28 0.53
CA LEU A 3 1.81 -33.44 -0.65
C LEU A 3 2.91 -32.38 -0.64
N LEU A 4 3.83 -32.45 -1.60
CA LEU A 4 4.77 -31.37 -1.90
C LEU A 4 3.94 -30.10 -2.13
N ARG A 5 3.96 -29.17 -1.16
CA ARG A 5 3.40 -27.82 -1.35
C ARG A 5 4.17 -27.19 -2.51
N LYS A 6 3.51 -27.06 -3.65
CA LYS A 6 4.16 -26.73 -4.94
C LYS A 6 4.45 -25.24 -5.11
N PHE A 7 3.91 -24.38 -4.24
CA PHE A 7 4.06 -22.93 -4.31
C PHE A 7 4.28 -22.34 -2.92
N MET A 8 5.15 -21.34 -2.83
CA MET A 8 5.34 -20.55 -1.61
C MET A 8 4.10 -19.70 -1.38
N ARG A 9 3.43 -19.90 -0.25
CA ARG A 9 2.22 -19.16 0.15
C ARG A 9 2.62 -17.95 0.96
N VAL A 10 2.21 -16.77 0.56
CA VAL A 10 2.56 -15.54 1.26
C VAL A 10 1.34 -14.70 1.60
N ALA A 11 1.46 -13.90 2.65
CA ALA A 11 0.58 -12.78 2.93
C ALA A 11 1.30 -11.46 2.58
N VAL A 12 0.61 -10.51 1.98
CA VAL A 12 1.16 -9.17 1.71
C VAL A 12 0.59 -8.20 2.73
N LEU A 13 1.48 -7.46 3.40
CA LEU A 13 1.07 -6.32 4.23
C LEU A 13 0.69 -5.17 3.31
N SER A 14 -0.59 -4.80 3.30
CA SER A 14 -1.16 -3.87 2.33
C SER A 14 -1.84 -2.68 2.99
N SER A 15 -1.43 -1.48 2.57
CA SER A 15 -2.12 -0.21 2.83
C SER A 15 -2.99 0.24 1.65
N GLY A 16 -2.92 -0.49 0.54
CA GLY A 16 -3.59 -0.16 -0.72
C GLY A 16 -2.84 0.85 -1.60
N GLY A 17 -1.78 1.47 -1.07
CA GLY A 17 -0.93 2.39 -1.80
C GLY A 17 0.10 1.70 -2.70
N LYS A 18 0.81 2.52 -3.47
CA LYS A 18 1.75 2.12 -4.53
C LYS A 18 2.82 1.12 -4.07
N ASP A 19 3.33 1.28 -2.85
CA ASP A 19 4.45 0.49 -2.34
C ASP A 19 4.00 -0.94 -1.97
N SER A 20 2.87 -1.06 -1.28
CA SER A 20 2.28 -2.37 -1.01
C SER A 20 1.85 -3.10 -2.27
N ALA A 21 1.34 -2.37 -3.28
CA ALA A 21 0.95 -2.94 -4.56
C ALA A 21 2.16 -3.42 -5.37
N ALA A 22 3.27 -2.69 -5.37
CA ALA A 22 4.51 -3.13 -5.99
C ALA A 22 5.10 -4.37 -5.29
N ALA A 23 5.05 -4.42 -3.95
CA ALA A 23 5.50 -5.58 -3.18
C ALA A 23 4.63 -6.82 -3.45
N TRP A 24 3.32 -6.64 -3.57
CA TRP A 24 2.39 -7.68 -4.00
C TRP A 24 2.74 -8.19 -5.40
N TRP A 25 2.81 -7.32 -6.39
CA TRP A 25 3.12 -7.71 -7.76
C TRP A 25 4.49 -8.40 -7.87
N TRP A 26 5.48 -7.96 -7.10
CA TRP A 26 6.78 -8.63 -6.98
C TRP A 26 6.64 -10.09 -6.53
N ALA A 27 5.80 -10.36 -5.52
CA ALA A 27 5.56 -11.72 -5.04
C ALA A 27 4.89 -12.59 -6.12
N MET A 28 3.94 -12.03 -6.87
CA MET A 28 3.32 -12.73 -8.01
C MET A 28 4.35 -13.04 -9.11
N CYS A 29 5.24 -12.09 -9.44
CA CYS A 29 6.32 -12.29 -10.41
C CYS A 29 7.34 -13.36 -9.99
N LYS A 30 7.45 -13.68 -8.70
CA LYS A 30 8.22 -14.82 -8.21
C LYS A 30 7.51 -16.17 -8.37
N GLY A 31 6.27 -16.17 -8.86
CA GLY A 31 5.42 -17.36 -8.96
C GLY A 31 4.90 -17.83 -7.59
N TRP A 32 4.83 -16.92 -6.61
CA TRP A 32 4.30 -17.25 -5.28
C TRP A 32 2.79 -17.10 -5.24
N ASP A 33 2.17 -17.89 -4.38
CA ASP A 33 0.74 -17.88 -4.11
C ASP A 33 0.45 -16.77 -3.07
N VAL A 34 -0.02 -15.62 -3.54
CA VAL A 34 -0.44 -14.52 -2.66
C VAL A 34 -1.83 -14.84 -2.15
N THR A 35 -1.90 -15.29 -0.90
CA THR A 35 -3.11 -15.87 -0.32
C THR A 35 -3.95 -14.87 0.46
N HIS A 36 -3.30 -13.87 1.05
CA HIS A 36 -3.95 -12.86 1.87
C HIS A 36 -3.37 -11.47 1.61
N LEU A 37 -4.23 -10.45 1.62
CA LEU A 37 -3.83 -9.08 1.89
C LEU A 37 -4.16 -8.76 3.35
N VAL A 38 -3.18 -8.29 4.11
CA VAL A 38 -3.35 -7.99 5.53
C VAL A 38 -3.16 -6.50 5.75
N THR A 39 -4.15 -5.85 6.34
CA THR A 39 -4.14 -4.41 6.61
C THR A 39 -4.27 -4.16 8.11
N VAL A 40 -3.33 -3.40 8.69
CA VAL A 40 -3.44 -2.94 10.07
C VAL A 40 -4.21 -1.62 10.10
N ARG A 41 -5.25 -1.55 10.94
CA ARG A 41 -6.09 -0.37 11.15
C ARG A 41 -5.91 0.14 12.57
N ILE A 42 -5.51 1.40 12.71
CA ILE A 42 -5.34 2.05 14.00
C ILE A 42 -6.69 2.59 14.50
N THR A 43 -7.02 2.31 15.76
CA THR A 43 -8.33 2.59 16.39
C THR A 43 -8.29 3.60 17.56
N GLY A 44 -7.11 4.02 18.02
CA GLY A 44 -6.97 5.13 18.99
C GLY A 44 -7.10 6.50 18.29
N GLY A 45 -8.09 7.32 18.70
CA GLY A 45 -8.75 8.43 17.96
C GLY A 45 -7.90 9.62 17.41
N ASP A 46 -8.44 10.65 16.73
CA ASP A 46 -9.80 11.23 16.61
C ASP A 46 -10.78 10.59 15.59
N SER A 47 -12.07 10.55 15.96
CA SER A 47 -13.22 10.40 15.05
C SER A 47 -14.43 11.20 15.60
N TRP A 48 -14.93 12.17 14.83
CA TRP A 48 -16.21 12.89 15.09
C TRP A 48 -17.24 12.77 13.94
N MET A 49 -16.88 12.09 12.87
CA MET A 49 -17.68 11.58 11.75
C MET A 49 -16.82 10.42 11.19
N PHE A 50 -17.37 9.37 10.57
CA PHE A 50 -16.57 8.25 10.04
C PHE A 50 -15.29 8.70 9.29
N GLN A 51 -14.10 8.41 9.82
CA GLN A 51 -12.83 8.56 9.10
C GLN A 51 -11.84 7.47 9.53
N VAL A 52 -11.72 6.43 8.71
CA VAL A 52 -10.41 5.82 8.43
C VAL A 52 -10.31 5.80 6.91
N PRO A 53 -9.51 6.70 6.28
CA PRO A 53 -9.35 6.64 4.85
C PRO A 53 -8.55 5.37 4.50
N GLY A 54 -9.07 4.55 3.59
CA GLY A 54 -8.24 3.58 2.86
C GLY A 54 -8.36 2.10 3.21
N THR A 55 -8.66 1.71 4.46
CA THR A 55 -8.62 0.27 4.82
C THR A 55 -9.70 -0.56 4.11
N HIS A 56 -10.90 0.00 3.95
CA HIS A 56 -11.97 -0.60 3.12
C HIS A 56 -11.60 -0.69 1.64
N LEU A 57 -10.69 0.15 1.14
CA LEU A 57 -10.26 0.13 -0.26
C LEU A 57 -9.40 -1.10 -0.55
N VAL A 58 -8.60 -1.56 0.42
CA VAL A 58 -7.83 -2.81 0.28
C VAL A 58 -8.77 -4.01 0.15
N GLU A 59 -9.93 -4.00 0.82
CA GLU A 59 -10.95 -5.02 0.63
C GLU A 59 -11.42 -5.07 -0.83
N HIS A 60 -11.67 -3.91 -1.45
CA HIS A 60 -12.04 -3.85 -2.86
C HIS A 60 -10.93 -4.34 -3.80
N GLN A 61 -9.67 -4.03 -3.50
CA GLN A 61 -8.51 -4.54 -4.24
C GLN A 61 -8.40 -6.07 -4.10
N ALA A 62 -8.59 -6.61 -2.89
CA ALA A 62 -8.55 -8.04 -2.61
C ALA A 62 -9.68 -8.78 -3.35
N LYS A 63 -10.90 -8.22 -3.31
CA LYS A 63 -12.06 -8.74 -4.06
C LYS A 63 -11.81 -8.79 -5.56
N LEU A 64 -11.24 -7.73 -6.14
CA LEU A 64 -10.87 -7.68 -7.57
C LEU A 64 -9.83 -8.76 -7.94
N ALA A 65 -8.91 -9.08 -7.03
CA ALA A 65 -7.89 -10.09 -7.27
C ALA A 65 -8.31 -11.52 -6.88
N GLY A 66 -9.48 -11.69 -6.25
CA GLY A 66 -9.91 -12.98 -5.71
C GLY A 66 -9.03 -13.47 -4.54
N ILE A 67 -8.49 -12.55 -3.77
CA ILE A 67 -7.61 -12.81 -2.61
C ILE A 67 -8.37 -12.53 -1.31
N GLU A 68 -8.07 -13.28 -0.25
CA GLU A 68 -8.67 -13.05 1.07
C GLU A 68 -8.10 -11.78 1.70
N TRP A 69 -8.97 -10.92 2.24
CA TRP A 69 -8.56 -9.73 2.96
C TRP A 69 -8.73 -9.93 4.46
N ILE A 70 -7.70 -9.56 5.22
CA ILE A 70 -7.69 -9.60 6.68
C ILE A 70 -7.41 -8.20 7.20
N GLN A 71 -8.34 -7.70 7.99
CA GLN A 71 -8.15 -6.46 8.73
C GLN A 71 -7.73 -6.78 10.16
N VAL A 72 -6.67 -6.13 10.64
CA VAL A 72 -6.15 -6.24 12.00
C VAL A 72 -6.36 -4.90 12.69
N ASP A 73 -7.23 -4.86 13.70
CA ASP A 73 -7.44 -3.67 14.50
C ASP A 73 -6.37 -3.55 15.59
N SER A 74 -5.76 -2.39 15.72
CA SER A 74 -4.79 -2.08 16.76
C SER A 74 -5.08 -0.74 17.43
N SER A 75 -4.67 -0.56 18.68
CA SER A 75 -4.84 0.70 19.43
C SER A 75 -3.93 1.83 18.95
N GLY A 76 -2.88 1.53 18.16
CA GLY A 76 -1.89 2.52 17.72
C GLY A 76 -0.70 2.69 18.66
N GLU A 77 -0.57 1.80 19.65
CA GLU A 77 0.65 1.75 20.46
C GLU A 77 1.70 0.88 19.74
N GLN A 78 2.91 1.40 19.57
CA GLN A 78 3.91 0.81 18.65
C GLN A 78 4.23 -0.68 18.87
N GLU A 79 4.23 -1.14 20.13
CA GLU A 79 4.45 -2.56 20.44
C GLU A 79 3.18 -3.39 20.22
N THR A 80 2.01 -2.84 20.52
CA THR A 80 0.73 -3.56 20.38
C THR A 80 0.40 -3.82 18.92
N GLU A 81 0.75 -2.91 18.01
CA GLU A 81 0.54 -3.09 16.55
C GLU A 81 1.21 -4.36 16.01
N ILE A 82 2.44 -4.62 16.44
CA ILE A 82 3.18 -5.81 16.00
C ILE A 82 2.60 -7.06 16.64
N ASP A 83 2.22 -7.01 17.91
CA ASP A 83 1.60 -8.15 18.59
C ASP A 83 0.21 -8.48 18.00
N ASP A 84 -0.57 -7.48 17.63
CA ASP A 84 -1.86 -7.62 16.97
C ASP A 84 -1.72 -8.27 15.59
N LEU A 85 -0.74 -7.79 14.82
CA LEU A 85 -0.40 -8.38 13.52
C LEU A 85 0.11 -9.81 13.66
N GLU A 86 0.98 -10.07 14.64
CA GLU A 86 1.52 -11.41 14.92
C GLU A 86 0.40 -12.40 15.24
N ARG A 87 -0.54 -12.02 16.10
CA ARG A 87 -1.71 -12.82 16.45
C ARG A 87 -2.54 -13.15 15.21
N ALA A 88 -2.81 -12.18 14.35
CA ALA A 88 -3.55 -12.41 13.12
C ALA A 88 -2.82 -13.40 12.19
N LEU A 89 -1.53 -13.16 11.94
CA LEU A 89 -0.70 -13.97 11.04
C LEU A 89 -0.49 -15.41 11.55
N SER A 90 -0.42 -15.62 12.87
CA SER A 90 -0.24 -16.94 13.48
C SER A 90 -1.35 -17.94 13.14
N THR A 91 -2.52 -17.44 12.74
CA THR A 91 -3.66 -18.29 12.35
C THR A 91 -3.61 -18.71 10.88
N LEU A 92 -2.74 -18.09 10.09
CA LEU A 92 -2.69 -18.27 8.64
C LEU A 92 -1.73 -19.38 8.23
N LYS A 93 -2.11 -20.11 7.17
CA LYS A 93 -1.26 -21.15 6.56
C LYS A 93 -0.38 -20.55 5.47
N ILE A 94 0.59 -19.75 5.88
CA ILE A 94 1.57 -19.05 5.02
C ILE A 94 3.01 -19.52 5.32
N ASP A 95 3.89 -19.37 4.34
CA ASP A 95 5.32 -19.66 4.46
C ASP A 95 6.15 -18.36 4.64
N GLY A 96 5.51 -17.19 4.48
CA GLY A 96 6.11 -15.90 4.76
C GLY A 96 5.23 -14.68 4.46
N ILE A 97 5.77 -13.52 4.78
CA ILE A 97 5.14 -12.21 4.59
C ILE A 97 5.96 -11.34 3.65
N VAL A 98 5.28 -10.51 2.88
CA VAL A 98 5.90 -9.52 1.99
C VAL A 98 5.40 -8.14 2.41
N SER A 99 6.31 -7.19 2.62
CA SER A 99 5.96 -5.82 2.98
C SER A 99 6.52 -4.80 1.99
N GLY A 100 5.79 -3.71 1.80
CA GLY A 100 6.18 -2.58 0.95
C GLY A 100 7.09 -1.56 1.63
N ALA A 101 7.86 -1.93 2.66
CA ALA A 101 8.75 -0.98 3.32
C ALA A 101 9.91 -0.57 2.39
N LEU A 102 10.07 0.74 2.13
CA LEU A 102 11.10 1.30 1.25
C LEU A 102 12.37 1.69 2.01
N ARG A 103 12.25 2.51 3.06
CA ARG A 103 13.43 3.13 3.73
C ARG A 103 13.41 3.16 5.27
N SER A 104 12.34 2.71 5.92
CA SER A 104 12.28 2.60 7.39
C SER A 104 12.93 1.31 7.95
N ASP A 105 14.14 1.43 8.52
CA ASP A 105 14.84 0.32 9.20
C ASP A 105 14.05 -0.13 10.44
N TYR A 106 13.37 0.82 11.06
CA TYR A 106 12.52 0.60 12.22
C TYR A 106 11.34 -0.33 11.88
N GLN A 107 10.62 -0.06 10.78
CA GLN A 107 9.51 -0.93 10.35
C GLN A 107 10.03 -2.32 9.94
N LYS A 108 11.11 -2.35 9.13
CA LYS A 108 11.68 -3.60 8.63
C LYS A 108 12.12 -4.53 9.76
N SER A 109 12.90 -4.02 10.72
CA SER A 109 13.43 -4.83 11.82
C SER A 109 12.33 -5.40 12.72
N ARG A 110 11.22 -4.69 12.94
CA ARG A 110 10.07 -5.20 13.70
C ARG A 110 9.36 -6.33 12.96
N ILE A 111 9.10 -6.15 11.67
CA ILE A 111 8.46 -7.16 10.82
C ILE A 111 9.33 -8.42 10.74
N GLU A 112 10.65 -8.28 10.60
CA GLU A 112 11.58 -9.42 10.57
C GLU A 112 11.60 -10.19 11.90
N ARG A 113 11.66 -9.49 13.04
CA ARG A 113 11.61 -10.14 14.37
C ARG A 113 10.28 -10.87 14.61
N MET A 114 9.17 -10.29 14.16
CA MET A 114 7.85 -10.92 14.24
C MET A 114 7.80 -12.19 13.37
N ALA A 115 8.30 -12.11 12.13
CA ALA A 115 8.35 -13.26 11.23
C ALA A 115 9.24 -14.39 11.79
N GLU A 116 10.36 -14.05 12.42
CA GLU A 116 11.24 -15.00 13.11
C GLU A 116 10.50 -15.72 14.26
N ARG A 117 9.74 -15.00 15.08
CA ARG A 117 8.91 -15.61 16.15
C ARG A 117 7.82 -16.55 15.61
N LEU A 118 7.27 -16.24 14.44
CA LEU A 118 6.26 -17.05 13.76
C LEU A 118 6.83 -18.23 12.95
N ASP A 119 8.16 -18.38 12.87
CA ASP A 119 8.84 -19.37 12.02
C ASP A 119 8.43 -19.25 10.53
N ILE A 120 8.28 -18.00 10.05
CA ILE A 120 7.99 -17.70 8.65
C ILE A 120 9.02 -16.72 8.05
N LYS A 121 9.09 -16.65 6.73
CA LYS A 121 10.02 -15.75 6.04
C LYS A 121 9.47 -14.32 5.94
N SER A 122 10.35 -13.32 5.89
CA SER A 122 10.00 -11.92 5.62
C SER A 122 10.72 -11.42 4.37
N TRP A 123 10.02 -10.69 3.50
CA TRP A 123 10.58 -10.04 2.32
C TRP A 123 10.17 -8.57 2.22
N THR A 124 11.16 -7.70 2.00
CA THR A 124 10.99 -6.26 1.76
C THR A 124 11.61 -5.89 0.39
N PRO A 125 10.94 -6.21 -0.74
CA PRO A 125 11.57 -6.16 -2.06
C PRO A 125 11.90 -4.74 -2.56
N LEU A 126 11.29 -3.72 -1.95
CA LEU A 126 11.48 -2.31 -2.31
C LEU A 126 12.59 -1.64 -1.50
N TRP A 127 13.18 -2.36 -0.54
CA TRP A 127 14.18 -1.83 0.38
C TRP A 127 15.40 -1.26 -0.35
N HIS A 128 15.73 0.01 -0.08
CA HIS A 128 16.80 0.77 -0.74
C HIS A 128 16.69 0.94 -2.26
N GLN A 129 15.51 0.78 -2.85
CA GLN A 129 15.32 1.17 -4.25
C GLN A 129 15.46 2.69 -4.43
N LYS A 130 15.90 3.11 -5.61
CA LYS A 130 15.95 4.54 -5.96
C LYS A 130 14.54 5.03 -6.24
N SER A 131 14.12 6.11 -5.58
CA SER A 131 12.77 6.68 -5.67
C SER A 131 12.29 6.90 -7.11
N GLN A 132 13.13 7.49 -7.96
CA GLN A 132 12.81 7.71 -9.38
C GLN A 132 12.58 6.40 -10.14
N LEU A 133 13.41 5.38 -9.89
CA LEU A 133 13.28 4.09 -10.57
C LEU A 133 12.04 3.34 -10.10
N HIS A 134 11.70 3.44 -8.82
CA HIS A 134 10.49 2.85 -8.26
C HIS A 134 9.23 3.46 -8.90
N MET A 135 9.12 4.79 -8.89
CA MET A 135 7.99 5.50 -9.50
C MET A 135 7.90 5.23 -11.01
N LYS A 136 9.02 5.33 -11.73
CA LYS A 136 9.06 5.02 -13.16
C LYS A 136 8.64 3.57 -13.44
N GLY A 137 9.12 2.62 -12.63
CA GLY A 137 8.76 1.20 -12.76
C GLY A 137 7.27 0.95 -12.56
N LEU A 138 6.62 1.63 -11.61
CA LEU A 138 5.17 1.56 -11.43
C LEU A 138 4.42 2.01 -12.70
N ILE A 139 4.77 3.18 -13.23
CA ILE A 139 4.10 3.73 -14.43
C ILE A 139 4.34 2.86 -15.67
N GLU A 140 5.59 2.44 -15.90
CA GLU A 140 5.95 1.61 -17.07
C GLU A 140 5.29 0.23 -17.05
N ASN A 141 4.97 -0.31 -15.87
CA ASN A 141 4.29 -1.59 -15.72
C ASN A 141 2.76 -1.45 -15.59
N GLY A 142 2.21 -0.26 -15.85
CA GLY A 142 0.77 -0.04 -15.96
C GLY A 142 0.02 0.05 -14.63
N PHE A 143 0.71 0.37 -13.52
CA PHE A 143 0.03 0.69 -12.27
C PHE A 143 -0.72 2.01 -12.41
N GLN A 144 -2.00 2.02 -12.03
CA GLN A 144 -2.81 3.22 -11.91
C GLN A 144 -2.66 3.75 -10.48
N VAL A 145 -1.65 4.59 -10.28
CA VAL A 145 -1.34 5.21 -8.98
C VAL A 145 -2.18 6.47 -8.84
N PHE A 146 -3.27 6.41 -8.09
CA PHE A 146 -4.18 7.52 -7.83
C PHE A 146 -3.75 8.29 -6.57
N ILE A 147 -3.57 9.60 -6.67
CA ILE A 147 -3.22 10.44 -5.51
C ILE A 147 -4.47 10.74 -4.69
N THR A 148 -4.48 10.24 -3.46
CA THR A 148 -5.59 10.41 -2.50
C THR A 148 -5.39 11.59 -1.57
N GLY A 149 -4.18 12.12 -1.45
CA GLY A 149 -3.94 13.28 -0.61
C GLY A 149 -2.58 13.89 -0.86
N VAL A 150 -2.44 15.17 -0.53
CA VAL A 150 -1.17 15.91 -0.61
C VAL A 150 -0.97 16.74 0.64
N SER A 151 0.27 16.85 1.07
CA SER A 151 0.65 17.56 2.31
C SER A 151 2.00 18.30 2.21
N SER A 152 2.44 18.62 0.99
CA SER A 152 3.74 19.22 0.71
C SER A 152 3.64 20.50 -0.11
N GLU A 153 4.59 21.42 0.13
CA GLU A 153 4.76 22.59 -0.73
C GLU A 153 5.14 22.15 -2.15
N GLY A 154 4.52 22.78 -3.14
CA GLY A 154 4.69 22.43 -4.55
C GLY A 154 3.64 21.48 -5.11
N LEU A 155 2.85 20.82 -4.25
CA LEU A 155 1.71 19.98 -4.67
C LEU A 155 0.40 20.70 -4.33
N GLY A 156 -0.27 21.23 -5.35
CA GLY A 156 -1.57 21.87 -5.19
C GLY A 156 -2.76 20.91 -5.28
N LYS A 157 -3.96 21.48 -5.16
CA LYS A 157 -5.25 20.77 -5.23
C LYS A 157 -5.40 19.91 -6.49
N GLU A 158 -4.80 20.34 -7.60
CA GLU A 158 -4.84 19.69 -8.91
C GLU A 158 -4.21 18.28 -8.93
N TRP A 159 -3.39 17.94 -7.94
CA TRP A 159 -2.82 16.61 -7.79
C TRP A 159 -3.80 15.63 -7.14
N ILE A 160 -4.71 16.10 -6.30
CA ILE A 160 -5.66 15.26 -5.59
C ILE A 160 -6.69 14.73 -6.59
N GLY A 161 -6.88 13.41 -6.62
CA GLY A 161 -7.75 12.76 -7.58
C GLY A 161 -7.12 12.45 -8.93
N ARG A 162 -5.83 12.74 -9.10
CA ARG A 162 -5.07 12.47 -10.33
C ARG A 162 -4.48 11.07 -10.30
N THR A 163 -4.67 10.30 -11.36
CA THR A 163 -3.87 9.10 -11.62
C THR A 163 -2.57 9.50 -12.30
N LEU A 164 -1.46 9.02 -11.77
CA LEU A 164 -0.15 9.28 -12.33
C LEU A 164 0.03 8.55 -13.67
N ASP A 165 0.51 9.30 -14.65
CA ASP A 165 1.03 8.86 -15.94
C ASP A 165 2.47 9.37 -16.15
N ALA A 166 3.08 9.03 -17.28
CA ALA A 166 4.45 9.44 -17.60
C ALA A 166 4.65 10.97 -17.62
N SER A 167 3.65 11.74 -18.05
CA SER A 167 3.73 13.21 -18.10
C SER A 167 3.64 13.83 -16.71
N SER A 168 2.70 13.34 -15.89
CA SER A 168 2.55 13.77 -14.50
C SER A 168 3.72 13.36 -13.63
N LEU A 169 4.38 12.23 -13.92
CA LEU A 169 5.57 11.82 -13.19
C LEU A 169 6.75 12.76 -13.49
N GLN A 170 6.92 13.16 -14.75
CA GLN A 170 7.93 14.16 -15.10
C GLN A 170 7.66 15.50 -14.37
N GLU A 171 6.41 15.95 -14.36
CA GLU A 171 6.01 17.15 -13.63
C GLU A 171 6.31 17.02 -12.12
N LEU A 172 6.02 15.85 -11.54
CA LEU A 172 6.30 15.55 -10.13
C LEU A 172 7.79 15.55 -9.83
N GLU A 173 8.64 15.04 -10.73
CA GLU A 173 10.11 15.07 -10.61
C GLU A 173 10.68 16.50 -10.64
N GLU A 174 10.13 17.37 -11.50
CA GLU A 174 10.53 18.77 -11.57
C GLU A 174 10.14 19.52 -10.29
N LEU A 175 8.92 19.28 -9.79
CA LEU A 175 8.44 19.83 -8.52
C LEU A 175 9.25 19.31 -7.34
N SER A 176 9.59 18.02 -7.31
CA SER A 176 10.36 17.42 -6.21
C SER A 176 11.76 18.03 -6.13
N GLN A 177 12.39 18.35 -7.26
CA GLN A 177 13.69 19.04 -7.29
C GLN A 177 13.58 20.49 -6.82
N LYS A 178 12.53 21.19 -7.25
CA LYS A 178 12.30 22.60 -6.91
C LYS A 178 11.95 22.80 -5.43
N TYR A 179 11.04 22.00 -4.92
CA TYR A 179 10.49 22.09 -3.56
C TYR A 179 11.14 21.12 -2.56
N ARG A 180 12.07 20.29 -3.03
CA ARG A 180 12.92 19.38 -2.23
C ARG A 180 12.16 18.33 -1.42
N PHE A 181 11.07 17.81 -1.99
CA PHE A 181 10.37 16.65 -1.43
C PHE A 181 10.80 15.32 -2.09
N ASN A 182 10.43 14.21 -1.48
CA ASN A 182 10.67 12.87 -2.03
C ASN A 182 9.69 12.57 -3.16
N VAL A 183 10.20 12.30 -4.37
CA VAL A 183 9.34 12.03 -5.55
C VAL A 183 8.43 10.81 -5.37
N ASP A 184 8.81 9.85 -4.53
CA ASP A 184 8.01 8.68 -4.16
C ASP A 184 7.11 8.91 -2.94
N GLY A 185 7.04 10.14 -2.40
CA GLY A 185 6.15 10.50 -1.30
C GLY A 185 6.47 9.84 0.05
N GLU A 186 7.65 9.22 0.22
CA GLU A 186 8.05 8.53 1.46
C GLU A 186 8.01 9.45 2.70
N GLY A 187 8.19 10.75 2.53
CA GLY A 187 8.12 11.74 3.60
C GLY A 187 6.69 12.13 4.00
N GLY A 188 5.67 11.50 3.43
CA GLY A 188 4.27 11.86 3.64
C GLY A 188 3.82 13.05 2.78
N GLU A 189 4.52 13.34 1.69
CA GLU A 189 4.23 14.50 0.85
C GLU A 189 2.96 14.32 0.03
N TYR A 190 2.65 13.07 -0.32
CA TYR A 190 1.38 12.68 -0.89
C TYR A 190 1.05 11.22 -0.54
N GLU A 191 -0.24 10.92 -0.53
CA GLU A 191 -0.76 9.58 -0.31
C GLU A 191 -1.32 9.03 -1.63
N THR A 192 -1.31 7.70 -1.76
CA THR A 192 -1.77 7.04 -2.97
C THR A 192 -2.66 5.86 -2.68
N LEU A 193 -3.54 5.58 -3.62
CA LEU A 193 -4.24 4.32 -3.77
C LEU A 193 -3.94 3.74 -5.16
N VAL A 194 -3.69 2.44 -5.24
CA VAL A 194 -3.61 1.77 -6.54
C VAL A 194 -4.98 1.31 -6.97
N THR A 195 -5.52 1.91 -8.03
CA THR A 195 -6.85 1.57 -8.56
C THR A 195 -6.79 0.52 -9.66
N GLY A 196 -5.63 0.29 -10.25
CA GLY A 196 -5.42 -0.55 -11.43
C GLY A 196 -3.98 -1.04 -11.48
N GLY A 197 -3.72 -2.21 -12.05
CA GLY A 197 -2.34 -2.66 -12.25
C GLY A 197 -2.21 -4.12 -12.66
N PRO A 198 -0.98 -4.59 -12.89
CA PRO A 198 -0.72 -5.94 -13.41
C PRO A 198 -1.04 -7.07 -12.43
N HIS A 199 -1.36 -6.74 -11.17
CA HIS A 199 -1.77 -7.68 -10.13
C HIS A 199 -3.30 -7.74 -9.94
N PHE A 200 -4.07 -6.92 -10.66
CA PHE A 200 -5.53 -6.96 -10.66
C PHE A 200 -6.06 -7.65 -11.92
N ALA A 201 -7.22 -8.30 -11.79
CA ALA A 201 -8.00 -8.76 -12.93
C ALA A 201 -8.78 -7.63 -13.63
N GLY A 202 -8.86 -6.44 -13.00
CA GLY A 202 -9.63 -5.30 -13.45
C GLY A 202 -9.13 -3.99 -12.82
N ARG A 203 -10.03 -3.03 -12.56
CA ARG A 203 -9.71 -1.76 -11.88
C ARG A 203 -10.84 -1.30 -10.95
N LEU A 204 -10.50 -0.38 -10.06
CA LEU A 204 -11.40 0.40 -9.25
C LEU A 204 -11.64 1.75 -9.93
N GLU A 205 -12.90 2.17 -9.96
CA GLU A 205 -13.28 3.54 -10.25
C GLU A 205 -13.81 4.20 -8.98
N LEU A 206 -13.25 5.36 -8.65
CA LEU A 206 -13.56 6.10 -7.45
C LEU A 206 -14.45 7.29 -7.81
N VAL A 207 -15.52 7.49 -7.05
CA VAL A 207 -16.33 8.70 -7.09
C VAL A 207 -16.17 9.38 -5.75
N GLY A 208 -15.92 10.69 -5.77
CA GLY A 208 -15.65 11.44 -4.56
C GLY A 208 -15.43 12.91 -4.81
N THR A 209 -15.05 13.62 -3.75
CA THR A 209 -14.82 15.06 -3.77
C THR A 209 -13.45 15.40 -3.19
N VAL A 210 -12.93 16.58 -3.54
CA VAL A 210 -11.64 17.05 -3.03
C VAL A 210 -11.88 18.01 -1.89
N ASP A 211 -11.42 17.64 -0.69
CA ASP A 211 -11.28 18.56 0.44
C ASP A 211 -9.90 19.23 0.38
N TRP A 212 -9.87 20.55 0.58
CA TRP A 212 -8.66 21.36 0.41
C TRP A 212 -8.66 22.55 1.35
N ASP A 213 -7.67 22.62 2.23
CA ASP A 213 -7.55 23.68 3.25
C ASP A 213 -6.72 24.89 2.81
N GLY A 214 -6.17 24.86 1.58
CA GLY A 214 -5.23 25.87 1.06
C GLY A 214 -3.76 25.42 1.03
N ARG A 215 -3.42 24.36 1.75
CA ARG A 215 -2.05 23.82 1.88
C ARG A 215 -1.99 22.30 1.78
N ARG A 216 -3.02 21.61 2.27
CA ARG A 216 -3.18 20.17 2.29
C ARG A 216 -4.58 19.83 1.81
N GLY A 217 -4.74 18.60 1.36
CA GLY A 217 -6.06 18.09 1.05
C GLY A 217 -6.08 16.61 0.77
N THR A 218 -7.31 16.09 0.73
CA THR A 218 -7.63 14.68 0.56
C THR A 218 -8.74 14.50 -0.46
N PHE A 219 -8.75 13.34 -1.10
CA PHE A 219 -9.84 12.87 -1.93
C PHE A 219 -10.79 12.07 -1.04
N GLU A 220 -11.94 12.65 -0.73
CA GLU A 220 -12.99 12.01 0.04
C GLU A 220 -13.79 11.07 -0.87
N ILE A 221 -13.53 9.76 -0.71
CA ILE A 221 -14.15 8.72 -1.52
C ILE A 221 -15.57 8.48 -1.02
N GLU A 222 -16.54 8.71 -1.88
CA GLU A 222 -17.96 8.51 -1.62
C GLU A 222 -18.44 7.14 -2.13
N GLN A 223 -17.90 6.69 -3.28
CA GLN A 223 -18.24 5.40 -3.88
C GLN A 223 -17.03 4.75 -4.54
N VAL A 224 -17.04 3.41 -4.54
CA VAL A 224 -16.04 2.58 -5.20
C VAL A 224 -16.75 1.58 -6.10
N HIS A 225 -16.42 1.59 -7.38
CA HIS A 225 -16.95 0.67 -8.39
C HIS A 225 -15.84 -0.28 -8.84
N SER A 226 -16.09 -1.58 -8.81
CA SER A 226 -15.18 -2.60 -9.32
C SER A 226 -15.52 -2.92 -10.78
N ILE A 227 -14.55 -2.75 -11.67
CA ILE A 227 -14.69 -3.05 -13.09
C ILE A 227 -13.76 -4.21 -13.43
N ALA A 228 -14.38 -5.33 -13.82
CA ALA A 228 -13.68 -6.52 -14.32
C ALA A 228 -13.30 -6.38 -15.80
#